data_AF-A0A832D7J9-F1
#
_entry.id   AF-A0A832D7J9-F1
#
_cell.length_a   1.000
_cell.length_b   1.000
_cell.length_c   1.000
_cell.angle_alpha   90.00
_cell.angle_beta   90.00
_cell.angle_gamma   90.00
#
_symmetry.space_group_name_H-M   'P 1'
#
loop_
_entity.id
_entity.type
_entity.pdbx_description
1 polymer ?
#
loop_
_entity_poly.entity_id
_entity_poly.type
_entity_poly.pdbx_seq_one_letter_code
_entity_poly.pdbx_strand_id
1 'polypeptide(L)'
;MKNPFKIYPIPALPPLFSPFCGFILAAFLITLRANALATLTVYDLRCEYLCNPEGILGSVNSRPRLSWKLESSEPNQYQTAYRIIVASSPSLLEKEQPDLWDTGKVQSDETTHIVYGGKPLPSFAECYWRVMVWDSHNRPSKWSKIAKWSTGPASIQDWGNAVWIGLDGIEKTNWLSDTWWIWHPNDPNPQVQPQKATNYFRRLIFVHPHKNVKRAIFQYAGDDMCRGWLNGSDLGARKGYRTVKYCDITYGLVPGTNVLGLTGYKWDTNRHSAGIVGSLLIEYEDGTTELIPTDERWRVWTNEVAGWLKKDFDDSSWPNAKIIGPVGMEPWGKVQAAEDRTLPARWVRKEFVRKKTNFHSKSVLFRTGPLRTLHQWAQGWR
;
A
#
# COMPACT_ATOMS: atom_id res chain seq x y z
N MET A 1 101.90 7.92 59.95
CA MET A 1 101.34 8.77 58.88
C MET A 1 100.44 7.90 58.01
N LYS A 2 99.18 8.35 57.80
CA LYS A 2 98.17 7.97 56.78
C LYS A 2 97.80 6.48 56.54
N ASN A 3 96.57 6.17 56.97
CA ASN A 3 95.57 5.17 56.49
C ASN A 3 95.42 5.07 54.94
N PRO A 4 94.55 4.19 54.37
CA PRO A 4 94.04 2.85 54.78
C PRO A 4 93.89 1.85 53.59
N PHE A 5 93.44 0.60 53.81
CA PHE A 5 92.22 -0.02 53.22
C PHE A 5 92.15 -1.55 53.47
N LYS A 6 90.92 -2.00 53.76
CA LYS A 6 90.46 -3.34 54.23
C LYS A 6 90.36 -4.39 53.12
N ILE A 7 90.60 -5.66 53.48
CA ILE A 7 90.02 -6.86 52.84
C ILE A 7 89.62 -7.85 53.95
N TYR A 8 88.40 -8.38 53.92
CA TYR A 8 87.92 -9.46 54.80
C TYR A 8 87.73 -10.75 53.98
N PRO A 9 88.13 -11.94 54.47
CA PRO A 9 87.83 -13.21 53.82
C PRO A 9 86.53 -13.87 54.32
N ILE A 10 85.92 -14.64 53.42
CA ILE A 10 84.71 -15.47 53.60
C ILE A 10 85.08 -16.83 54.22
N PRO A 11 84.29 -17.38 55.17
CA PRO A 11 84.33 -18.81 55.49
C PRO A 11 83.07 -19.55 55.01
N ALA A 12 83.27 -20.82 54.64
CA ALA A 12 82.30 -21.76 54.10
C ALA A 12 81.46 -22.49 55.17
N LEU A 13 80.27 -22.99 54.79
CA LEU A 13 79.46 -24.00 55.50
C LEU A 13 78.65 -24.86 54.47
N PRO A 14 78.17 -26.07 54.83
CA PRO A 14 78.25 -27.29 54.02
C PRO A 14 76.89 -27.75 53.43
N PRO A 15 76.85 -28.82 52.59
CA PRO A 15 75.62 -29.30 51.97
C PRO A 15 75.02 -30.48 52.74
N LEU A 16 73.69 -30.60 52.79
CA LEU A 16 73.03 -31.87 53.11
C LEU A 16 71.56 -31.97 52.60
N PHE A 17 71.32 -33.09 51.91
CA PHE A 17 70.09 -33.92 51.83
C PHE A 17 68.98 -33.75 50.76
N SER A 18 68.93 -34.83 49.95
CA SER A 18 67.76 -35.62 49.46
C SER A 18 67.07 -35.20 48.15
N PRO A 19 66.86 -36.16 47.22
CA PRO A 19 65.57 -36.85 47.18
C PRO A 19 65.61 -38.35 46.81
N PHE A 20 64.65 -39.12 47.33
CA PHE A 20 64.18 -40.39 46.77
C PHE A 20 62.64 -40.43 46.85
N CYS A 21 62.05 -41.27 45.98
CA CYS A 21 60.61 -41.52 45.71
C CYS A 21 60.00 -40.50 44.72
N GLY A 22 59.68 -40.82 43.46
CA GLY A 22 59.22 -42.09 42.89
C GLY A 22 57.72 -42.24 43.13
N PHE A 23 56.88 -41.97 42.12
CA PHE A 23 55.69 -42.73 41.70
C PHE A 23 54.73 -41.92 40.79
N ILE A 24 54.19 -42.63 39.79
CA ILE A 24 53.00 -42.36 38.95
C ILE A 24 53.21 -41.54 37.67
N LEU A 25 53.59 -42.30 36.64
CA LEU A 25 53.35 -42.02 35.23
C LEU A 25 51.85 -42.21 34.94
N ALA A 26 51.02 -41.20 35.18
CA ALA A 26 49.65 -41.14 34.64
C ALA A 26 49.66 -40.21 33.42
N ALA A 27 49.79 -40.81 32.24
CA ALA A 27 49.68 -40.11 30.97
C ALA A 27 48.26 -39.54 30.82
N PHE A 28 48.11 -38.25 31.11
CA PHE A 28 46.91 -37.47 30.81
C PHE A 28 46.87 -37.28 29.28
N LEU A 29 46.22 -38.20 28.57
CA LEU A 29 45.79 -38.00 27.18
C LEU A 29 44.75 -36.89 27.16
N ILE A 30 45.21 -35.64 27.12
CA ILE A 30 44.38 -34.50 26.73
C ILE A 30 44.08 -34.71 25.25
N THR A 31 42.94 -35.35 24.96
CA THR A 31 42.38 -35.32 23.62
C THR A 31 41.96 -33.87 23.35
N LEU A 32 42.77 -33.14 22.59
CA LEU A 32 42.29 -31.94 21.90
C LEU A 32 41.16 -32.40 20.97
N ARG A 33 39.92 -32.33 21.43
CA ARG A 33 38.77 -32.36 20.53
C ARG A 33 38.82 -31.06 19.75
N ALA A 34 39.37 -31.11 18.54
CA ALA A 34 39.08 -30.11 17.53
C ALA A 34 37.54 -30.11 17.37
N ASN A 35 36.89 -29.04 17.82
CA ASN A 35 35.46 -28.87 17.61
C ASN A 35 35.24 -28.73 16.10
N ALA A 36 34.87 -29.83 15.45
CA ALA A 36 34.46 -29.80 14.07
C ALA A 36 33.28 -28.83 13.92
N LEU A 37 33.38 -27.89 12.99
CA LEU A 37 32.26 -27.04 12.61
C LEU A 37 31.15 -27.91 12.00
N ALA A 38 29.91 -27.51 12.22
CA ALA A 38 28.77 -28.11 11.54
C ALA A 38 28.93 -27.98 10.01
N THR A 39 28.40 -28.97 9.30
CA THR A 39 28.20 -28.96 7.85
C THR A 39 27.05 -28.05 7.42
N LEU A 40 26.21 -27.64 8.38
CA LEU A 40 25.10 -26.72 8.19
C LEU A 40 25.60 -25.29 7.91
N THR A 41 25.13 -24.70 6.82
CA THR A 41 25.45 -23.34 6.38
C THR A 41 24.19 -22.49 6.35
N VAL A 42 24.33 -21.21 6.71
CA VAL A 42 23.23 -20.25 6.75
C VAL A 42 23.34 -19.29 5.55
N TYR A 43 22.23 -19.09 4.84
CA TYR A 43 22.13 -18.17 3.70
C TYR A 43 20.75 -17.50 3.61
N ASP A 44 20.57 -16.60 2.62
CA ASP A 44 19.32 -15.86 2.36
C ASP A 44 18.73 -15.19 3.62
N LEU A 45 19.57 -14.42 4.32
CA LEU A 45 19.19 -13.64 5.49
C LEU A 45 18.20 -12.54 5.09
N ARG A 46 17.08 -12.46 5.81
CA ARG A 46 16.01 -11.49 5.56
C ARG A 46 15.53 -10.83 6.84
N CYS A 47 15.11 -9.58 6.68
CA CYS A 47 14.44 -8.80 7.69
C CYS A 47 13.10 -8.35 7.12
N GLU A 48 11.99 -8.61 7.82
CA GLU A 48 10.63 -8.36 7.30
C GLU A 48 10.42 -8.93 5.90
N TYR A 49 10.94 -10.15 5.67
CA TYR A 49 10.88 -10.90 4.40
C TYR A 49 11.66 -10.29 3.22
N LEU A 50 12.41 -9.21 3.46
CA LEU A 50 13.21 -8.49 2.46
C LEU A 50 14.72 -8.70 2.67
N CYS A 51 15.48 -8.64 1.58
CA CYS A 51 16.93 -8.65 1.63
C CYS A 51 17.45 -7.23 1.85
N ASN A 52 18.20 -7.03 2.93
CA ASN A 52 18.82 -5.74 3.29
C ASN A 52 17.89 -4.51 3.18
N PRO A 53 16.67 -4.54 3.76
CA PRO A 53 15.70 -3.48 3.56
C PRO A 53 16.10 -2.17 4.25
N GLU A 54 15.71 -1.06 3.65
CA GLU A 54 15.97 0.29 4.18
C GLU A 54 14.67 0.96 4.60
N GLY A 55 14.70 1.70 5.72
CA GLY A 55 13.56 2.48 6.20
C GLY A 55 12.36 1.65 6.68
N ILE A 56 12.59 0.43 7.18
CA ILE A 56 11.50 -0.40 7.70
C ILE A 56 10.88 0.24 8.95
N LEU A 57 9.57 0.06 9.10
CA LEU A 57 8.70 0.43 10.23
C LEU A 57 9.41 1.31 11.28
N GLY A 58 9.31 2.63 11.11
CA GLY A 58 9.80 3.58 12.09
C GLY A 58 8.80 3.66 13.25
N SER A 59 9.01 2.84 14.27
CA SER A 59 8.45 3.07 15.60
C SER A 59 9.50 2.62 16.59
N VAL A 60 9.60 3.29 17.72
CA VAL A 60 10.52 2.89 18.82
C VAL A 60 10.21 1.48 19.34
N ASN A 61 8.98 1.00 19.11
CA ASN A 61 8.52 -0.34 19.44
C ASN A 61 8.64 -1.34 18.28
N SER A 62 9.22 -0.94 17.14
CA SER A 62 9.39 -1.85 16.01
C SER A 62 10.32 -2.99 16.38
N ARG A 63 9.78 -4.20 16.36
CA ARG A 63 10.52 -5.44 16.56
C ARG A 63 10.53 -6.20 15.24
N PRO A 64 11.47 -5.87 14.33
CA PRO A 64 11.53 -6.51 13.04
C PRO A 64 11.76 -8.02 13.16
N ARG A 65 11.24 -8.76 12.19
CA ARG A 65 11.29 -10.22 12.13
C ARG A 65 12.42 -10.66 11.24
N LEU A 66 13.28 -11.51 11.78
CA LEU A 66 14.43 -12.06 11.10
C LEU A 66 14.13 -13.46 10.60
N SER A 67 14.69 -13.80 9.44
CA SER A 67 14.65 -15.16 8.92
C SER A 67 15.92 -15.49 8.13
N TRP A 68 16.22 -16.78 8.04
CA TRP A 68 17.34 -17.32 7.28
C TRP A 68 16.97 -18.69 6.71
N LYS A 69 17.77 -19.14 5.75
CA LYS A 69 17.70 -20.50 5.21
C LYS A 69 18.93 -21.29 5.58
N LEU A 70 18.77 -22.61 5.56
CA LEU A 70 19.79 -23.58 5.91
C LEU A 70 20.09 -24.49 4.72
N GLU A 71 21.36 -24.81 4.52
CA GLU A 71 21.83 -25.76 3.51
C GLU A 71 22.91 -26.65 4.12
N SER A 72 22.93 -27.93 3.76
CA SER A 72 23.97 -28.88 4.19
C SER A 72 24.31 -29.84 3.05
N SER A 73 25.56 -30.29 3.02
CA SER A 73 26.02 -31.38 2.15
C SER A 73 25.68 -32.77 2.70
N GLU A 74 25.20 -32.86 3.94
CA GLU A 74 24.84 -34.12 4.60
C GLU A 74 23.31 -34.25 4.75
N PRO A 75 22.75 -35.47 4.58
CA PRO A 75 21.33 -35.72 4.82
C PRO A 75 20.97 -35.65 6.32
N ASN A 76 19.68 -35.48 6.61
CA ASN A 76 19.12 -35.47 7.97
C ASN A 76 19.75 -34.43 8.92
N GLN A 77 20.17 -33.29 8.36
CA GLN A 77 20.65 -32.14 9.13
C GLN A 77 19.51 -31.17 9.40
N TYR A 78 19.48 -30.64 10.62
CA TYR A 78 18.53 -29.64 11.07
C TYR A 78 19.17 -28.77 12.14
N GLN A 79 18.58 -27.60 12.38
CA GLN A 79 19.01 -26.70 13.43
C GLN A 79 18.47 -27.17 14.79
N THR A 80 19.32 -27.21 15.81
CA THR A 80 18.93 -27.46 17.21
C THR A 80 18.96 -26.20 18.08
N ALA A 81 19.72 -25.19 17.65
CA ALA A 81 19.80 -23.90 18.32
C ALA A 81 20.29 -22.81 17.36
N TYR A 82 20.09 -21.55 17.71
CA TYR A 82 20.66 -20.40 17.01
C TYR A 82 21.26 -19.37 17.97
N ARG A 83 22.13 -18.51 17.45
CA ARG A 83 22.55 -17.26 18.09
C ARG A 83 22.58 -16.15 17.06
N ILE A 84 21.85 -15.07 17.33
CA ILE A 84 21.81 -13.86 16.53
C ILE A 84 22.56 -12.77 17.27
N ILE A 85 23.41 -12.06 16.55
CA ILE A 85 24.05 -10.83 17.03
C ILE A 85 23.73 -9.68 16.09
N VAL A 86 23.42 -8.52 16.67
CA VAL A 86 23.05 -7.29 15.98
C VAL A 86 23.88 -6.14 16.54
N ALA A 87 24.42 -5.31 15.65
CA ALA A 87 25.22 -4.16 16.03
C ALA A 87 24.95 -2.94 15.12
N SER A 88 25.33 -1.77 15.62
CA SER A 88 25.26 -0.50 14.89
C SER A 88 26.33 -0.37 13.80
N SER A 89 27.32 -1.26 13.76
CA SER A 89 28.33 -1.31 12.70
C SER A 89 28.83 -2.73 12.41
N PRO A 90 29.30 -3.02 11.18
CA PRO A 90 29.88 -4.32 10.84
C PRO A 90 31.10 -4.69 11.68
N SER A 91 31.94 -3.70 12.02
CA SER A 91 33.19 -3.93 12.77
C SER A 91 32.96 -4.44 14.19
N LEU A 92 31.83 -4.06 14.81
CA LEU A 92 31.40 -4.62 16.10
C LEU A 92 31.00 -6.09 15.98
N LEU A 93 30.36 -6.49 14.87
CA LEU A 93 30.03 -7.89 14.63
C LEU A 93 31.27 -8.74 14.39
N GLU A 94 32.25 -8.23 13.63
CA GLU A 94 33.53 -8.90 13.37
C GLU A 94 34.31 -9.16 14.66
N LYS A 95 34.22 -8.24 15.63
CA LYS A 95 34.83 -8.37 16.96
C LYS A 95 33.96 -9.15 17.96
N GLU A 96 32.78 -9.62 17.54
CA GLU A 96 31.79 -10.29 18.40
C GLU A 96 31.38 -9.46 19.62
N GLN A 97 31.25 -8.13 19.45
CA GLN A 97 30.85 -7.18 20.48
C GLN A 97 29.57 -6.44 20.06
N PRO A 98 28.42 -7.12 19.95
CA PRO A 98 27.17 -6.50 19.55
C PRO A 98 26.68 -5.48 20.58
N ASP A 99 26.35 -4.29 20.14
CA ASP A 99 25.83 -3.20 20.98
C ASP A 99 24.30 -3.10 20.97
N LEU A 100 23.61 -3.74 20.02
CA LEU A 100 22.15 -3.69 19.88
C LEU A 100 21.45 -4.94 20.43
N TRP A 101 21.92 -6.13 20.05
CA TRP A 101 21.30 -7.39 20.50
C TRP A 101 22.27 -8.57 20.42
N ASP A 102 22.19 -9.44 21.42
CA ASP A 102 22.78 -10.78 21.40
C ASP A 102 21.76 -11.73 22.04
N THR A 103 21.33 -12.75 21.31
CA THR A 103 20.39 -13.72 21.86
C THR A 103 21.04 -14.68 22.85
N GLY A 104 22.37 -14.77 22.86
CA GLY A 104 23.06 -15.97 23.31
C GLY A 104 22.63 -17.19 22.49
N LYS A 105 22.94 -18.39 22.99
CA LYS A 105 22.46 -19.62 22.37
C LYS A 105 21.00 -19.88 22.79
N VAL A 106 20.09 -19.86 21.83
CA VAL A 106 18.66 -20.17 22.02
C VAL A 106 18.39 -21.57 21.48
N GLN A 107 17.87 -22.47 22.32
CA GLN A 107 17.43 -23.80 21.88
C GLN A 107 16.11 -23.68 21.13
N SER A 108 16.16 -23.77 19.81
CA SER A 108 15.01 -23.69 18.92
C SER A 108 15.42 -24.11 17.50
N ASP A 109 14.52 -24.79 16.81
CA ASP A 109 14.61 -25.14 15.39
C ASP A 109 13.98 -24.08 14.47
N GLU A 110 13.41 -23.01 15.04
CA GLU A 110 12.82 -21.92 14.28
C GLU A 110 13.89 -21.16 13.47
N THR A 111 13.56 -20.87 12.22
CA THR A 111 14.43 -20.16 11.25
C THR A 111 13.74 -18.95 10.62
N THR A 112 12.47 -18.72 10.97
CA THR A 112 11.62 -17.67 10.40
C THR A 112 10.87 -16.95 11.49
N HIS A 113 10.54 -15.67 11.26
CA HIS A 113 9.74 -14.88 12.20
C HIS A 113 10.42 -14.65 13.56
N ILE A 114 11.75 -14.68 13.61
CA ILE A 114 12.48 -14.44 14.86
C ILE A 114 12.40 -12.95 15.18
N VAL A 115 11.59 -12.61 16.17
CA VAL A 115 11.32 -11.22 16.55
C VAL A 115 12.57 -10.63 17.22
N TYR A 116 13.04 -9.49 16.71
CA TYR A 116 14.12 -8.74 17.33
C TYR A 116 13.77 -8.38 18.78
N GLY A 117 14.58 -8.87 19.72
CA GLY A 117 14.40 -8.71 21.16
C GLY A 117 15.46 -7.84 21.82
N GLY A 118 16.18 -7.02 21.03
CA GLY A 118 17.28 -6.19 21.52
C GLY A 118 16.86 -4.83 22.05
N LYS A 119 17.84 -3.93 22.15
CA LYS A 119 17.61 -2.54 22.57
C LYS A 119 16.65 -1.82 21.62
N PRO A 120 15.83 -0.88 22.12
CA PRO A 120 14.97 -0.05 21.28
C PRO A 120 15.77 0.63 20.16
N LEU A 121 15.22 0.61 18.94
CA LEU A 121 15.87 1.17 17.77
C LEU A 121 15.44 2.62 17.57
N PRO A 122 16.37 3.59 17.48
CA PRO A 122 16.01 4.97 17.16
C PRO A 122 15.57 5.11 15.70
N SER A 123 15.03 6.28 15.35
CA SER A 123 14.77 6.67 13.96
C SER A 123 16.06 6.63 13.14
N PHE A 124 15.98 6.14 11.90
CA PHE A 124 17.10 6.10 10.97
C PHE A 124 18.33 5.30 11.46
N ALA A 125 18.13 4.36 12.38
CA ALA A 125 19.17 3.46 12.84
C ALA A 125 19.65 2.56 11.69
N GLU A 126 20.97 2.35 11.60
CA GLU A 126 21.53 1.25 10.81
C GLU A 126 21.78 0.05 11.74
N CYS A 127 21.25 -1.11 11.35
CA CYS A 127 21.37 -2.34 12.10
C CYS A 127 22.02 -3.39 11.21
N TYR A 128 23.17 -3.89 11.64
CA TYR A 128 23.89 -4.98 10.98
C TYR A 128 23.68 -6.22 11.82
N TRP A 129 23.50 -7.38 11.19
CA TRP A 129 23.30 -8.62 11.91
C TRP A 129 23.89 -9.83 11.21
N ARG A 130 24.14 -10.86 11.99
CA ARG A 130 24.48 -12.21 11.52
C ARG A 130 23.97 -13.24 12.51
N VAL A 131 23.77 -14.45 12.00
CA VAL A 131 23.32 -15.61 12.77
C VAL A 131 24.28 -16.77 12.59
N MET A 132 24.47 -17.55 13.66
CA MET A 132 25.07 -18.88 13.64
C MET A 132 24.06 -19.88 14.20
N VAL A 133 24.20 -21.15 13.82
CA VAL A 133 23.27 -22.22 14.17
C VAL A 133 24.01 -23.43 14.70
N TRP A 134 23.33 -24.33 15.40
CA TRP A 134 23.85 -25.63 15.82
C TRP A 134 23.16 -26.75 15.06
N ASP A 135 23.91 -27.74 14.59
CA ASP A 135 23.38 -28.86 13.82
C ASP A 135 22.75 -29.96 14.71
N SER A 136 22.36 -31.08 14.11
CA SER A 136 21.77 -32.25 14.79
C SER A 136 22.72 -32.92 15.78
N HIS A 137 24.03 -32.67 15.68
CA HIS A 137 25.06 -33.16 16.59
C HIS A 137 25.50 -32.10 17.60
N ASN A 138 24.75 -31.00 17.71
CA ASN A 138 25.04 -29.86 18.58
C ASN A 138 26.41 -29.23 18.29
N ARG A 139 26.87 -29.26 17.04
CA ARG A 139 28.08 -28.56 16.58
C ARG A 139 27.69 -27.18 16.03
N PRO A 140 28.45 -26.11 16.33
CA PRO A 140 28.18 -24.78 15.78
C PRO A 140 28.57 -24.67 14.30
N SER A 141 27.77 -23.97 13.52
CA SER A 141 28.10 -23.53 12.16
C SER A 141 29.13 -22.41 12.17
N LYS A 142 29.68 -22.10 10.99
CA LYS A 142 30.26 -20.77 10.77
C LYS A 142 29.17 -19.71 10.91
N TRP A 143 29.55 -18.49 11.28
CA TRP A 143 28.68 -17.34 11.15
C TRP A 143 28.27 -17.12 9.69
N SER A 144 27.03 -16.71 9.47
CA SER A 144 26.57 -16.18 8.18
C SER A 144 27.32 -14.90 7.76
N LYS A 145 27.17 -14.54 6.48
CA LYS A 145 27.53 -13.19 6.01
C LYS A 145 26.73 -12.14 6.77
N ILE A 146 27.31 -10.96 6.97
CA ILE A 146 26.61 -9.83 7.59
C ILE A 146 25.50 -9.35 6.65
N ALA A 147 24.28 -9.30 7.16
CA ALA A 147 23.13 -8.66 6.54
C ALA A 147 22.78 -7.38 7.30
N LYS A 148 21.89 -6.55 6.75
CA LYS A 148 21.50 -5.28 7.38
C LYS A 148 20.00 -4.99 7.30
N TRP A 149 19.53 -4.04 8.10
CA TRP A 149 18.33 -3.27 7.85
C TRP A 149 18.51 -1.84 8.38
N SER A 150 17.65 -0.90 7.98
CA SER A 150 17.57 0.41 8.63
C SER A 150 16.14 0.79 9.00
N THR A 151 15.98 1.60 10.05
CA THR A 151 14.66 2.07 10.50
C THR A 151 14.25 3.37 9.80
N GLY A 152 12.95 3.58 9.66
CA GLY A 152 12.36 4.84 9.18
C GLY A 152 12.17 5.89 10.30
N PRO A 153 11.44 7.00 10.02
CA PRO A 153 11.04 7.97 11.04
C PRO A 153 10.14 7.31 12.10
N ALA A 154 10.55 7.33 13.37
CA ALA A 154 9.86 6.65 14.47
C ALA A 154 8.68 7.41 15.08
N SER A 155 8.61 8.70 14.82
CA SER A 155 7.67 9.64 15.40
C SER A 155 7.28 10.73 14.38
N ILE A 156 6.21 11.47 14.67
CA ILE A 156 5.83 12.62 13.84
C ILE A 156 6.91 13.71 13.86
N GLN A 157 7.68 13.83 14.94
CA GLN A 157 8.75 14.81 15.09
C GLN A 157 9.91 14.54 14.11
N ASP A 158 10.16 13.28 13.72
CA ASP A 158 11.19 12.93 12.75
C ASP A 158 10.91 13.47 11.34
N TRP A 159 9.65 13.84 11.06
CA TRP A 159 9.25 14.51 9.82
C TRP A 159 9.58 16.01 9.83
N GLY A 160 9.95 16.58 10.99
CA GLY A 160 10.28 17.99 11.14
C GLY A 160 9.14 18.92 10.69
N ASN A 161 9.47 19.88 9.83
CA ASN A 161 8.50 20.84 9.27
C ASN A 161 7.84 20.36 7.97
N ALA A 162 7.85 19.04 7.72
CA ALA A 162 7.18 18.51 6.53
C ALA A 162 5.66 18.74 6.63
N VAL A 163 5.08 19.21 5.53
CA VAL A 163 3.63 19.39 5.39
C VAL A 163 3.10 18.52 4.25
N TRP A 164 1.83 18.17 4.34
CA TRP A 164 1.13 17.53 3.23
C TRP A 164 1.04 18.51 2.06
N ILE A 165 1.39 18.05 0.86
CA ILE A 165 1.33 18.83 -0.37
C ILE A 165 0.45 18.12 -1.40
N GLY A 166 -0.34 18.89 -2.13
CA GLY A 166 -1.25 18.44 -3.19
C GLY A 166 -1.68 19.62 -4.06
N LEU A 167 -2.31 19.34 -5.21
CA LEU A 167 -3.01 20.36 -6.01
C LEU A 167 -4.19 20.94 -5.23
N ASP A 168 -4.19 22.27 -5.09
CA ASP A 168 -5.31 23.06 -4.59
C ASP A 168 -6.41 23.15 -5.67
N GLY A 169 -7.68 22.95 -5.29
CA GLY A 169 -8.82 23.04 -6.20
C GLY A 169 -10.14 22.65 -5.53
N ILE A 170 -11.28 23.16 -6.04
CA ILE A 170 -12.61 22.80 -5.54
C ILE A 170 -12.89 21.34 -5.92
N GLU A 171 -13.10 20.49 -4.93
CA GLU A 171 -13.47 19.09 -5.09
C GLU A 171 -14.94 18.97 -5.52
N LYS A 172 -15.25 19.28 -6.79
CA LYS A 172 -16.57 19.00 -7.38
C LYS A 172 -16.54 17.61 -8.03
N THR A 173 -16.69 16.58 -7.20
CA THR A 173 -16.68 15.16 -7.61
C THR A 173 -18.06 14.62 -7.95
N ASN A 174 -19.10 15.42 -7.74
CA ASN A 174 -20.48 15.07 -8.05
C ASN A 174 -21.12 16.14 -8.95
N TRP A 175 -21.21 15.84 -10.25
CA TRP A 175 -21.86 16.71 -11.24
C TRP A 175 -23.37 16.49 -11.32
N LEU A 176 -23.94 15.69 -10.41
CA LEU A 176 -25.39 15.48 -10.29
C LEU A 176 -26.04 16.41 -9.27
N SER A 177 -25.28 17.11 -8.41
CA SER A 177 -25.88 17.95 -7.35
C SER A 177 -26.75 19.08 -7.89
N ASP A 178 -26.51 19.51 -9.14
CA ASP A 178 -27.26 20.58 -9.82
C ASP A 178 -28.13 19.99 -10.95
N THR A 179 -28.72 18.80 -10.74
CA THR A 179 -29.55 18.10 -11.73
C THR A 179 -30.89 17.66 -11.14
N TRP A 180 -31.80 17.19 -12.00
CA TRP A 180 -33.17 16.90 -11.64
C TRP A 180 -33.55 15.45 -11.92
N TRP A 181 -34.31 14.86 -10.99
CA TRP A 181 -35.00 13.60 -11.22
C TRP A 181 -36.10 13.80 -12.27
N ILE A 182 -36.07 12.97 -13.31
CA ILE A 182 -37.05 12.98 -14.40
C ILE A 182 -37.85 11.69 -14.47
N TRP A 183 -39.02 11.79 -15.09
CA TRP A 183 -40.09 10.81 -14.95
C TRP A 183 -41.04 10.72 -16.13
N HIS A 184 -41.86 9.67 -16.21
CA HIS A 184 -42.96 9.56 -17.17
C HIS A 184 -44.16 10.43 -16.76
N PRO A 185 -44.62 11.41 -17.56
CA PRO A 185 -45.57 12.43 -17.11
C PRO A 185 -46.95 11.90 -16.68
N ASN A 186 -47.36 10.73 -17.18
CA ASN A 186 -48.67 10.15 -16.91
C ASN A 186 -48.71 9.21 -15.69
N ASP A 187 -47.58 8.96 -15.02
CA ASP A 187 -47.56 8.20 -13.78
C ASP A 187 -47.89 9.17 -12.61
N PRO A 188 -48.92 8.90 -11.78
CA PRO A 188 -49.16 9.69 -10.58
C PRO A 188 -47.94 9.61 -9.65
N ASN A 189 -47.78 10.62 -8.79
CA ASN A 189 -46.72 10.83 -7.78
C ASN A 189 -45.79 9.61 -7.54
N PRO A 190 -44.44 9.75 -7.55
CA PRO A 190 -43.49 8.64 -7.33
C PRO A 190 -43.75 7.75 -6.08
N GLN A 191 -44.58 8.18 -5.13
CA GLN A 191 -45.01 7.42 -3.95
C GLN A 191 -46.35 6.68 -4.11
N VAL A 192 -47.09 6.90 -5.18
CA VAL A 192 -48.40 6.30 -5.48
C VAL A 192 -48.24 5.36 -6.67
N GLN A 193 -48.19 4.07 -6.37
CA GLN A 193 -48.18 2.90 -7.27
C GLN A 193 -47.99 3.22 -8.77
N PRO A 194 -46.74 3.26 -9.28
CA PRO A 194 -46.52 3.40 -10.72
C PRO A 194 -47.08 2.20 -11.47
N GLN A 195 -47.71 2.44 -12.62
CA GLN A 195 -48.46 1.41 -13.36
C GLN A 195 -47.54 0.42 -14.12
N LYS A 196 -46.28 0.76 -14.37
CA LYS A 196 -45.32 -0.07 -15.14
C LYS A 196 -43.95 -0.19 -14.45
N ALA A 197 -43.26 -1.31 -14.74
CA ALA A 197 -41.99 -1.66 -14.12
C ALA A 197 -40.75 -1.00 -14.77
N THR A 198 -40.86 -0.42 -15.97
CA THR A 198 -39.71 0.16 -16.68
C THR A 198 -40.09 1.35 -17.55
N ASN A 199 -39.31 2.42 -17.43
CA ASN A 199 -39.38 3.60 -18.29
C ASN A 199 -38.11 3.70 -19.15
N TYR A 200 -38.27 4.07 -20.43
CA TYR A 200 -37.22 4.22 -21.43
C TYR A 200 -37.08 5.70 -21.75
N PHE A 201 -35.91 6.28 -21.50
CA PHE A 201 -35.63 7.69 -21.69
C PHE A 201 -34.59 7.88 -22.79
N ARG A 202 -34.87 8.70 -23.80
CA ARG A 202 -33.90 9.05 -24.85
C ARG A 202 -33.69 10.55 -24.98
N ARG A 203 -32.48 10.92 -25.37
CA ARG A 203 -32.10 12.31 -25.67
C ARG A 203 -31.15 12.36 -26.86
N LEU A 204 -31.47 13.21 -27.82
CA LEU A 204 -30.53 13.61 -28.87
C LEU A 204 -29.66 14.76 -28.36
N ILE A 205 -28.36 14.64 -28.56
CA ILE A 205 -27.37 15.68 -28.25
C ILE A 205 -26.55 15.97 -29.51
N PHE A 206 -26.01 17.18 -29.61
CA PHE A 206 -25.21 17.59 -30.77
C PHE A 206 -23.82 18.00 -30.32
N VAL A 207 -22.80 17.28 -30.76
CA VAL A 207 -21.39 17.61 -30.51
C VAL A 207 -20.88 18.41 -31.70
N HIS A 208 -20.40 19.63 -31.45
CA HIS A 208 -20.03 20.53 -32.54
C HIS A 208 -18.83 19.96 -33.34
N PRO A 209 -18.92 19.81 -34.68
CA PRO A 209 -17.86 19.15 -35.47
C PRO A 209 -16.48 19.81 -35.43
N HIS A 210 -16.45 21.10 -35.07
CA HIS A 210 -15.22 21.88 -34.96
C HIS A 210 -14.63 21.93 -33.55
N LYS A 211 -15.27 21.28 -32.56
CA LYS A 211 -14.75 21.22 -31.19
C LYS A 211 -14.23 19.83 -30.88
N ASN A 212 -12.95 19.74 -30.54
CA ASN A 212 -12.35 18.48 -30.09
C ASN A 212 -12.75 18.20 -28.65
N VAL A 213 -13.35 17.04 -28.40
CA VAL A 213 -13.68 16.57 -27.06
C VAL A 213 -12.39 16.17 -26.35
N LYS A 214 -12.05 16.87 -25.26
CA LYS A 214 -10.95 16.53 -24.37
C LYS A 214 -11.36 15.43 -23.38
N ARG A 215 -12.58 15.52 -22.86
CA ARG A 215 -13.14 14.56 -21.90
C ARG A 215 -14.66 14.60 -21.95
N ALA A 216 -15.32 13.45 -21.87
CA ALA A 216 -16.77 13.39 -21.73
C ALA A 216 -17.17 12.36 -20.68
N ILE A 217 -17.84 12.80 -19.63
CA ILE A 217 -18.26 11.94 -18.51
C ILE A 217 -19.78 11.91 -18.45
N PHE A 218 -20.35 10.72 -18.62
CA PHE A 218 -21.77 10.49 -18.42
C PHE A 218 -22.02 9.80 -17.07
N GLN A 219 -22.85 10.42 -16.25
CA GLN A 219 -23.24 9.94 -14.93
C GLN A 219 -24.75 9.73 -14.88
N TYR A 220 -25.18 8.63 -14.28
CA TYR A 220 -26.61 8.38 -14.08
C TYR A 220 -26.90 7.47 -12.89
N ALA A 221 -28.08 7.65 -12.31
CA ALA A 221 -28.66 6.81 -11.28
C ALA A 221 -30.17 6.66 -11.54
N GLY A 222 -30.77 5.65 -10.93
CA GLY A 222 -32.22 5.46 -10.94
C GLY A 222 -32.66 4.95 -9.58
N ASP A 223 -33.96 5.06 -9.30
CA ASP A 223 -34.51 4.68 -7.99
C ASP A 223 -34.07 3.27 -7.56
N ASP A 224 -34.43 2.28 -8.37
CA ASP A 224 -34.14 0.87 -8.13
C ASP A 224 -32.98 0.37 -9.00
N MET A 225 -33.01 0.68 -10.30
CA MET A 225 -31.91 0.41 -11.21
C MET A 225 -31.95 1.39 -12.38
N CYS A 226 -30.76 1.82 -12.83
CA CYS A 226 -30.61 2.54 -14.07
C CYS A 226 -29.55 1.90 -14.97
N ARG A 227 -29.89 1.72 -16.25
CA ARG A 227 -28.96 1.29 -17.32
C ARG A 227 -28.85 2.41 -18.35
N GLY A 228 -27.67 2.56 -18.94
CA GLY A 228 -27.42 3.63 -19.90
C GLY A 228 -26.75 3.16 -21.18
N TRP A 229 -26.95 3.96 -22.23
CA TRP A 229 -26.44 3.73 -23.58
C TRP A 229 -25.95 5.02 -24.21
N LEU A 230 -24.96 4.87 -25.10
CA LEU A 230 -24.53 5.91 -26.03
C LEU A 230 -24.52 5.32 -27.45
N ASN A 231 -25.28 5.91 -28.37
CA ASN A 231 -25.32 5.49 -29.78
C ASN A 231 -25.61 3.99 -29.96
N GLY A 232 -26.44 3.41 -29.08
CA GLY A 232 -26.74 1.97 -29.06
C GLY A 232 -25.75 1.10 -28.29
N SER A 233 -24.55 1.60 -27.97
CA SER A 233 -23.56 0.90 -27.16
C SER A 233 -23.93 0.95 -25.68
N ASP A 234 -23.93 -0.23 -25.04
CA ASP A 234 -24.29 -0.40 -23.64
C ASP A 234 -23.18 0.07 -22.70
N LEU A 235 -23.52 0.98 -21.78
CA LEU A 235 -22.60 1.53 -20.79
C LEU A 235 -22.69 0.81 -19.43
N GLY A 236 -23.65 -0.12 -19.29
CA GLY A 236 -23.93 -0.91 -18.11
C GLY A 236 -24.97 -0.30 -17.17
N ALA A 237 -25.27 -1.02 -16.10
CA ALA A 237 -26.30 -0.66 -15.12
C ALA A 237 -25.76 -0.51 -13.69
N ARG A 238 -26.47 0.25 -12.86
CA ARG A 238 -26.29 0.35 -11.41
C ARG A 238 -27.63 0.20 -10.70
N LYS A 239 -27.61 -0.40 -9.51
CA LYS A 239 -28.78 -0.57 -8.65
C LYS A 239 -28.79 0.48 -7.53
N GLY A 240 -29.96 1.01 -7.22
CA GLY A 240 -30.22 1.92 -6.12
C GLY A 240 -29.87 3.37 -6.41
N TYR A 241 -30.77 4.28 -6.04
CA TYR A 241 -30.65 5.73 -6.22
C TYR A 241 -29.43 6.36 -5.55
N ARG A 242 -28.84 5.68 -4.57
CA ARG A 242 -27.63 6.16 -3.88
C ARG A 242 -26.37 5.88 -4.69
N THR A 243 -26.38 5.00 -5.69
CA THR A 243 -25.17 4.64 -6.44
C THR A 243 -25.21 5.14 -7.87
N VAL A 244 -24.23 5.97 -8.23
CA VAL A 244 -24.09 6.50 -9.59
C VAL A 244 -23.28 5.55 -10.44
N LYS A 245 -23.71 5.39 -11.69
CA LYS A 245 -22.90 4.83 -12.75
C LYS A 245 -22.07 5.94 -13.37
N TYR A 246 -20.76 5.81 -13.27
CA TYR A 246 -19.78 6.70 -13.91
C TYR A 246 -19.31 6.03 -15.21
N CYS A 247 -19.38 6.77 -16.31
CA CYS A 247 -18.92 6.32 -17.62
C CYS A 247 -18.07 7.43 -18.27
N ASP A 248 -16.78 7.16 -18.46
CA ASP A 248 -15.98 7.95 -19.40
C ASP A 248 -16.35 7.52 -20.82
N ILE A 249 -17.00 8.43 -21.54
CA ILE A 249 -17.46 8.23 -22.92
C ILE A 249 -16.71 9.12 -23.92
N THR A 250 -15.53 9.63 -23.53
CA THR A 250 -14.72 10.57 -24.32
C THR A 250 -14.57 10.14 -25.78
N TYR A 251 -14.25 8.86 -26.02
CA TYR A 251 -14.03 8.31 -27.36
C TYR A 251 -15.28 7.69 -28.01
N GLY A 252 -16.42 7.70 -27.31
CA GLY A 252 -17.69 7.15 -27.82
C GLY A 252 -18.57 8.19 -28.52
N LEU A 253 -18.33 9.47 -28.27
CA LEU A 253 -19.02 10.58 -28.93
C LEU A 253 -18.51 10.74 -30.36
N VAL A 254 -19.42 11.03 -31.29
CA VAL A 254 -19.09 11.37 -32.68
C VAL A 254 -19.45 12.83 -32.99
N PRO A 255 -18.76 13.49 -33.93
CA PRO A 255 -19.19 14.79 -34.44
C PRO A 255 -20.65 14.75 -34.93
N GLY A 256 -21.43 15.75 -34.55
CA GLY A 256 -22.85 15.85 -34.87
C GLY A 256 -23.76 15.15 -33.85
N THR A 257 -24.84 14.54 -34.33
CA THR A 257 -25.89 13.99 -33.49
C THR A 257 -25.48 12.68 -32.82
N ASN A 258 -25.62 12.62 -31.50
CA ASN A 258 -25.47 11.41 -30.68
C ASN A 258 -26.78 11.13 -29.94
N VAL A 259 -26.99 9.86 -29.58
CA VAL A 259 -28.15 9.41 -28.81
C VAL A 259 -27.71 8.95 -27.43
N LEU A 260 -28.24 9.58 -26.40
CA LEU A 260 -28.19 9.05 -25.03
C LEU A 260 -29.46 8.27 -24.74
N GLY A 261 -29.32 7.11 -24.13
CA GLY A 261 -30.42 6.29 -23.64
C GLY A 261 -30.26 5.98 -22.16
N LEU A 262 -31.35 5.98 -21.42
CA LEU A 262 -31.41 5.52 -20.04
C LEU A 262 -32.68 4.69 -19.82
N THR A 263 -32.62 3.69 -18.96
CA THR A 263 -33.83 3.04 -18.44
C THR A 263 -33.91 3.18 -16.93
N GLY A 264 -35.07 3.56 -16.43
CA GLY A 264 -35.42 3.40 -15.02
C GLY A 264 -36.14 2.06 -14.88
N TYR A 265 -35.60 1.14 -14.08
CA TYR A 265 -36.19 -0.17 -13.84
C TYR A 265 -36.55 -0.34 -12.36
N LYS A 266 -37.74 -0.88 -12.10
CA LYS A 266 -38.32 -1.19 -10.79
C LYS A 266 -38.30 -2.70 -10.54
N TRP A 267 -37.87 -3.15 -9.35
CA TRP A 267 -37.83 -4.58 -9.01
C TRP A 267 -38.96 -5.03 -8.06
N ASP A 268 -39.50 -4.14 -7.23
CA ASP A 268 -40.56 -4.44 -6.25
C ASP A 268 -41.93 -3.94 -6.73
N THR A 269 -43.00 -4.72 -6.61
CA THR A 269 -44.36 -4.32 -6.95
C THR A 269 -45.01 -3.40 -5.91
N ASN A 270 -44.55 -3.43 -4.65
CA ASN A 270 -45.30 -2.88 -3.52
C ASN A 270 -45.07 -1.39 -3.22
N ARG A 271 -43.95 -0.77 -3.64
CA ARG A 271 -43.68 0.69 -3.62
C ARG A 271 -42.57 1.05 -4.63
N HIS A 272 -42.33 2.35 -4.85
CA HIS A 272 -41.16 2.95 -5.52
C HIS A 272 -41.14 2.91 -7.05
N SER A 273 -40.23 3.67 -7.64
CA SER A 273 -40.54 4.48 -8.78
C SER A 273 -39.46 4.37 -9.89
N ALA A 274 -39.78 4.03 -11.15
CA ALA A 274 -38.85 3.93 -12.30
C ALA A 274 -38.25 5.28 -12.82
N GLY A 275 -37.69 6.07 -11.92
CA GLY A 275 -37.21 7.43 -12.15
C GLY A 275 -35.72 7.45 -12.28
N ILE A 276 -35.21 8.44 -13.00
CA ILE A 276 -33.78 8.55 -13.27
C ILE A 276 -33.28 9.96 -13.03
N VAL A 277 -31.98 10.05 -12.80
CA VAL A 277 -31.23 11.30 -12.81
C VAL A 277 -29.89 11.07 -13.48
N GLY A 278 -29.38 12.08 -14.17
CA GLY A 278 -28.10 11.97 -14.85
C GLY A 278 -27.56 13.30 -15.34
N SER A 279 -26.30 13.29 -15.73
CA SER A 279 -25.66 14.38 -16.45
C SER A 279 -24.54 13.88 -17.34
N LEU A 280 -24.41 14.51 -18.50
CA LEU A 280 -23.24 14.42 -19.36
C LEU A 280 -22.49 15.74 -19.28
N LEU A 281 -21.24 15.69 -18.82
CA LEU A 281 -20.29 16.80 -18.91
C LEU A 281 -19.33 16.53 -20.06
N ILE A 282 -19.25 17.46 -21.01
CA ILE A 282 -18.28 17.48 -22.10
C ILE A 282 -17.31 18.63 -21.84
N GLU A 283 -16.03 18.33 -21.83
CA GLU A 283 -14.92 19.29 -21.79
C GLU A 283 -14.24 19.26 -23.15
N TYR A 284 -14.03 20.43 -23.74
CA TYR A 284 -13.38 20.58 -25.04
C TYR A 284 -11.92 21.03 -24.88
N GLU A 285 -11.10 20.82 -25.91
CA GLU A 285 -9.69 21.23 -25.90
C GLU A 285 -9.50 22.75 -25.82
N ASP A 286 -10.48 23.53 -26.30
CA ASP A 286 -10.51 25.00 -26.22
C ASP A 286 -10.79 25.53 -24.80
N GLY A 287 -11.00 24.64 -23.83
CA GLY A 287 -11.29 24.96 -22.43
C GLY A 287 -12.77 25.21 -22.13
N THR A 288 -13.64 25.22 -23.15
CA THR A 288 -15.10 25.33 -22.94
C THR A 288 -15.70 24.02 -22.44
N THR A 289 -16.83 24.11 -21.75
CA THR A 289 -17.57 22.95 -21.23
C THR A 289 -19.04 23.01 -21.60
N GLU A 290 -19.67 21.84 -21.71
CA GLU A 290 -21.09 21.68 -21.97
C GLU A 290 -21.66 20.66 -20.98
N LEU A 291 -22.71 21.04 -20.25
CA LEU A 291 -23.42 20.19 -19.30
C LEU A 291 -24.82 19.89 -19.84
N ILE A 292 -25.11 18.61 -20.02
CA ILE A 292 -26.40 18.12 -20.49
C ILE A 292 -27.03 17.28 -19.37
N PRO A 293 -27.90 17.87 -18.54
CA PRO A 293 -28.55 17.17 -17.44
C PRO A 293 -29.75 16.34 -17.92
N THR A 294 -30.30 15.51 -17.03
CA THR A 294 -31.69 15.08 -17.12
C THR A 294 -32.63 16.27 -16.93
N ASP A 295 -33.47 16.53 -17.92
CA ASP A 295 -34.40 17.65 -17.99
C ASP A 295 -35.67 17.26 -18.80
N GLU A 296 -36.57 18.22 -19.03
CA GLU A 296 -37.83 18.02 -19.77
C GLU A 296 -37.62 17.80 -21.28
N ARG A 297 -36.38 17.89 -21.78
CA ARG A 297 -36.07 17.66 -23.20
C ARG A 297 -35.76 16.20 -23.49
N TRP A 298 -35.74 15.35 -22.47
CA TRP A 298 -35.73 13.90 -22.62
C TRP A 298 -37.11 13.40 -23.03
N ARG A 299 -37.15 12.45 -23.97
CA ARG A 299 -38.37 11.74 -24.37
C ARG A 299 -38.49 10.46 -23.58
N VAL A 300 -39.70 10.08 -23.19
CA VAL A 300 -39.92 8.91 -22.34
C VAL A 300 -41.05 8.01 -22.84
N TRP A 301 -40.87 6.70 -22.74
CA TRP A 301 -41.89 5.71 -23.04
C TRP A 301 -41.90 4.57 -22.02
N THR A 302 -43.00 3.81 -21.95
CA THR A 302 -43.20 2.74 -20.96
C THR A 302 -43.01 1.34 -21.52
N ASN A 303 -42.75 1.21 -22.83
CA ASN A 303 -42.49 -0.06 -23.50
C ASN A 303 -41.16 0.00 -24.24
N GLU A 304 -40.46 -1.12 -24.33
CA GLU A 304 -39.31 -1.19 -25.22
C GLU A 304 -39.79 -1.16 -26.68
N VAL A 305 -39.21 -0.28 -27.49
CA VAL A 305 -39.48 -0.21 -28.93
C VAL A 305 -38.18 -0.54 -29.67
N ALA A 306 -38.22 -1.49 -30.59
CA ALA A 306 -37.03 -1.88 -31.33
C ALA A 306 -36.38 -0.66 -32.03
N GLY A 307 -35.08 -0.48 -31.81
CA GLY A 307 -34.32 0.61 -32.44
C GLY A 307 -34.46 1.98 -31.78
N TRP A 308 -35.07 2.11 -30.59
CA TRP A 308 -35.24 3.40 -29.89
C TRP A 308 -33.92 4.17 -29.61
N LEU A 309 -32.79 3.47 -29.63
CA LEU A 309 -31.44 4.03 -29.48
C LEU A 309 -30.80 4.50 -30.80
N LYS A 310 -31.46 4.29 -31.94
CA LYS A 310 -30.94 4.75 -33.23
C LYS A 310 -31.14 6.26 -33.39
N LYS A 311 -30.21 6.91 -34.10
CA LYS A 311 -30.24 8.36 -34.35
C LYS A 311 -31.47 8.81 -35.15
N ASP A 312 -31.95 7.95 -36.04
CA ASP A 312 -33.06 8.17 -36.97
C ASP A 312 -34.39 7.61 -36.46
N PHE A 313 -34.43 7.11 -35.22
CA PHE A 313 -35.69 6.68 -34.60
C PHE A 313 -36.62 7.88 -34.39
N ASP A 314 -37.87 7.74 -34.83
CA ASP A 314 -38.93 8.73 -34.64
C ASP A 314 -39.58 8.57 -33.26
N ASP A 315 -39.31 9.52 -32.36
CA ASP A 315 -39.94 9.60 -31.04
C ASP A 315 -40.96 10.73 -30.93
N SER A 316 -41.48 11.23 -32.04
CA SER A 316 -42.49 12.30 -32.04
C SER A 316 -43.73 11.94 -31.20
N SER A 317 -44.04 10.65 -31.11
CA SER A 317 -45.13 10.11 -30.27
C SER A 317 -44.77 9.94 -28.79
N TRP A 318 -43.49 10.01 -28.42
CA TRP A 318 -43.07 9.89 -27.02
C TRP A 318 -43.30 11.22 -26.31
N PRO A 319 -43.96 11.24 -25.14
CA PRO A 319 -44.06 12.46 -24.36
C PRO A 319 -42.68 12.91 -23.85
N ASN A 320 -42.58 14.19 -23.53
CA ASN A 320 -41.45 14.71 -22.78
C ASN A 320 -41.46 14.17 -21.35
N ALA A 321 -40.28 13.98 -20.78
CA ALA A 321 -40.12 13.63 -19.39
C ALA A 321 -40.54 14.80 -18.49
N LYS A 322 -41.07 14.48 -17.31
CA LYS A 322 -41.46 15.45 -16.31
C LYS A 322 -40.38 15.57 -15.24
N ILE A 323 -40.01 16.79 -14.86
CA ILE A 323 -39.16 17.03 -13.68
C ILE A 323 -39.98 16.78 -12.41
N ILE A 324 -39.44 15.95 -11.51
CA ILE A 324 -40.01 15.73 -10.17
C ILE A 324 -39.40 16.71 -9.17
N GLY A 325 -38.09 16.89 -9.23
CA GLY A 325 -37.37 17.82 -8.37
C GLY A 325 -35.86 17.54 -8.34
N PRO A 326 -35.11 18.33 -7.56
CA PRO A 326 -33.65 18.32 -7.58
C PRO A 326 -33.07 17.08 -6.90
N VAL A 327 -31.85 16.70 -7.29
CA VAL A 327 -31.03 15.78 -6.49
C VAL A 327 -30.89 16.32 -5.06
N GLY A 328 -31.07 15.46 -4.06
CA GLY A 328 -31.14 15.86 -2.66
C GLY A 328 -32.54 15.85 -2.06
N MET A 329 -33.60 15.82 -2.89
CA MET A 329 -34.98 15.75 -2.39
C MET A 329 -35.35 14.36 -1.84
N GLU A 330 -36.27 14.31 -0.88
CA GLU A 330 -36.86 13.05 -0.41
C GLU A 330 -37.73 12.39 -1.51
N PRO A 331 -37.76 11.04 -1.60
CA PRO A 331 -37.13 10.06 -0.72
C PRO A 331 -35.67 9.71 -1.06
N TRP A 332 -35.13 10.29 -2.14
CA TRP A 332 -33.83 9.89 -2.69
C TRP A 332 -32.64 10.49 -1.95
N GLY A 333 -32.80 11.69 -1.38
CA GLY A 333 -31.74 12.40 -0.68
C GLY A 333 -30.51 12.65 -1.57
N LYS A 334 -29.33 12.72 -0.95
CA LYS A 334 -28.07 12.93 -1.67
C LYS A 334 -27.65 11.65 -2.42
N VAL A 335 -27.42 11.79 -3.72
CA VAL A 335 -26.87 10.74 -4.58
C VAL A 335 -25.35 10.65 -4.37
N GLN A 336 -24.82 9.44 -4.16
CA GLN A 336 -23.37 9.23 -3.98
C GLN A 336 -22.76 8.85 -5.34
N ALA A 337 -22.10 9.82 -5.97
CA ALA A 337 -21.18 9.51 -7.04
C ALA A 337 -20.02 8.68 -6.47
N ALA A 338 -19.56 7.67 -7.22
CA ALA A 338 -18.26 7.09 -6.93
C ALA A 338 -17.28 8.25 -6.97
N GLU A 339 -16.82 8.68 -5.79
CA GLU A 339 -15.81 9.71 -5.63
C GLU A 339 -14.75 9.45 -6.68
N ASP A 340 -14.44 10.46 -7.49
CA ASP A 340 -13.38 10.46 -8.49
C ASP A 340 -12.02 10.35 -7.76
N ARG A 341 -11.80 9.20 -7.11
CA ARG A 341 -10.61 8.90 -6.29
C ARG A 341 -9.40 8.62 -7.16
N THR A 342 -9.55 8.68 -8.47
CA THR A 342 -8.44 8.78 -9.41
C THR A 342 -8.20 10.24 -9.74
N LEU A 343 -7.85 11.04 -8.72
CA LEU A 343 -6.92 12.12 -9.02
C LEU A 343 -5.72 11.45 -9.70
N PRO A 344 -5.33 11.86 -10.93
CA PRO A 344 -4.11 11.35 -11.52
C PRO A 344 -3.00 11.49 -10.48
N ALA A 345 -2.15 10.46 -10.36
CA ALA A 345 -1.03 10.50 -9.42
C ALA A 345 -0.37 11.87 -9.54
N ARG A 346 -0.40 12.67 -8.48
CA ARG A 346 0.15 14.03 -8.52
C ARG A 346 1.66 13.86 -8.43
N TRP A 347 2.35 13.94 -9.57
CA TRP A 347 3.80 13.83 -9.64
C TRP A 347 4.41 15.07 -8.98
N VAL A 348 4.78 14.95 -7.70
CA VAL A 348 5.56 15.98 -7.03
C VAL A 348 7.03 15.72 -7.30
N ARG A 349 7.72 16.68 -7.93
CA ARG A 349 9.17 16.67 -8.09
C ARG A 349 9.77 17.77 -7.24
N LYS A 350 10.77 17.42 -6.43
CA LYS A 350 11.68 18.36 -5.82
C LYS A 350 13.10 17.90 -6.08
N GLU A 351 13.86 18.72 -6.79
CA GLU A 351 15.29 18.50 -6.92
C GLU A 351 15.98 19.01 -5.66
N PHE A 352 16.95 18.25 -5.17
CA PHE A 352 17.82 18.70 -4.10
C PHE A 352 19.26 18.28 -4.42
N VAL A 353 20.19 19.13 -4.04
CA VAL A 353 21.63 18.84 -4.13
C VAL A 353 22.07 18.40 -2.74
N ARG A 354 22.43 17.13 -2.61
CA ARG A 354 23.09 16.64 -1.40
C ARG A 354 24.54 17.10 -1.44
N LYS A 355 24.94 18.00 -0.54
CA LYS A 355 26.38 18.18 -0.26
C LYS A 355 26.86 16.92 0.47
N LYS A 356 27.62 16.06 -0.19
CA LYS A 356 28.51 15.12 0.49
C LYS A 356 29.88 15.12 -0.16
N THR A 357 30.88 15.25 0.69
CA THR A 357 32.27 14.89 0.44
C THR A 357 32.32 13.50 -0.21
N ASN A 358 32.84 13.49 -1.44
CA ASN A 358 33.26 12.32 -2.24
C ASN A 358 32.20 11.32 -2.71
N PHE A 359 31.05 11.73 -3.25
CA PHE A 359 30.39 11.09 -4.43
C PHE A 359 29.20 11.95 -4.86
N HIS A 360 29.11 12.31 -6.15
CA HIS A 360 27.95 13.01 -6.71
C HIS A 360 26.85 12.00 -7.04
N SER A 361 25.74 12.01 -6.29
CA SER A 361 24.50 11.38 -6.73
C SER A 361 23.36 12.39 -6.68
N LYS A 362 22.63 12.52 -7.81
CA LYS A 362 21.31 13.14 -7.85
C LYS A 362 20.32 12.06 -7.42
N SER A 363 19.60 12.27 -6.32
CA SER A 363 18.53 11.37 -5.88
C SER A 363 17.18 12.03 -6.14
N VAL A 364 16.22 11.25 -6.65
CA VAL A 364 14.85 11.69 -6.93
C VAL A 364 13.92 10.91 -6.01
N LEU A 365 13.09 11.62 -5.24
CA LEU A 365 12.04 11.00 -4.43
C LEU A 365 10.73 11.00 -5.23
N PHE A 366 10.23 9.82 -5.56
CA PHE A 366 8.87 9.66 -6.08
C PHE A 366 7.98 9.16 -4.94
N ARG A 367 6.79 9.74 -4.79
CA ARG A 367 5.73 9.17 -3.95
C ARG A 367 4.47 8.99 -4.80
N THR A 368 4.04 7.75 -4.93
CA THR A 368 2.77 7.38 -5.58
C THR A 368 1.86 6.74 -4.55
N GLY A 369 0.59 7.16 -4.46
CA GLY A 369 -0.41 6.48 -3.64
C GLY A 369 -1.79 7.14 -3.69
N PRO A 370 -2.90 6.37 -3.73
CA PRO A 370 -4.26 6.89 -3.62
C PRO A 370 -4.55 7.35 -2.18
N LEU A 371 -5.29 8.46 -2.05
CA LEU A 371 -5.67 9.11 -0.78
C LEU A 371 -6.37 8.19 0.24
N ARG A 372 -6.85 6.99 -0.14
CA ARG A 372 -7.44 6.01 0.80
C ARG A 372 -6.44 5.48 1.85
N THR A 373 -5.15 5.48 1.57
CA THR A 373 -4.13 5.02 2.53
C THR A 373 -3.79 6.06 3.60
N LEU A 374 -4.32 7.28 3.48
CA LEU A 374 -3.99 8.41 4.35
C LEU A 374 -4.94 8.58 5.54
N HIS A 375 -6.21 8.16 5.41
CA HIS A 375 -7.19 8.27 6.49
C HIS A 375 -7.29 7.02 7.38
N GLN A 376 -7.00 5.82 6.85
CA GLN A 376 -7.20 4.58 7.60
C GLN A 376 -6.08 4.23 8.61
N TRP A 377 -4.95 4.94 8.60
CA TRP A 377 -3.91 4.74 9.63
C TRP A 377 -4.10 5.62 10.88
N ALA A 378 -5.04 6.56 10.87
CA ALA A 378 -5.28 7.48 11.98
C ALA A 378 -6.53 7.15 12.83
N GLN A 379 -7.28 6.08 12.52
CA GLN A 379 -8.52 5.73 13.26
C GLN A 379 -8.58 4.30 13.83
N GLY A 380 -7.53 3.49 13.71
CA GLY A 380 -7.29 2.44 14.70
C GLY A 380 -6.55 3.09 15.86
N TRP A 381 -6.91 2.81 17.11
CA TRP A 381 -6.33 3.37 18.34
C TRP A 381 -6.89 4.74 18.76
N ARG A 382 -8.20 4.76 19.06
CA ARG A 382 -8.61 5.39 20.33
C ARG A 382 -8.37 4.39 21.46
#